data_AF-A0A7C5UVU9-F1
#
_entry.id   AF-A0A7C5UVU9-F1
#
_cell.length_a   1.000
_cell.length_b   1.000
_cell.length_c   1.000
_cell.angle_alpha   90.00
_cell.angle_beta   90.00
_cell.angle_gamma   90.00
#
_symmetry.space_group_name_H-M   'P 1'
#
loop_
_entity.id
_entity.type
_entity.pdbx_description
1 polymer ?
#
loop_
_entity_poly.entity_id
_entity_poly.type
_entity_poly.pdbx_seq_one_letter_code
_entity_poly.pdbx_strand_id
1 'polypeptide(L)' 'MAEESYLDRLNKEKKKKISVYLSPEIAKRLKYYGAENDITLSQAVEEALKLLFEKSDKTL' A
#
# COMPACT_ATOMS: atom_id res chain seq x y z
N MET A 1 -31.85 -21.14 0.43
CA MET A 1 -31.27 -19.89 0.97
C MET A 1 -29.82 -19.83 0.53
N ALA A 2 -29.54 -19.17 -0.60
CA ALA A 2 -28.20 -19.09 -1.19
C ALA A 2 -28.07 -17.82 -2.07
N GLU A 3 -28.56 -16.69 -1.58
CA GLU A 3 -28.53 -15.41 -2.32
C GLU A 3 -27.43 -14.44 -1.85
N GLU A 4 -26.59 -14.83 -0.88
CA GLU A 4 -25.57 -13.92 -0.33
C GLU A 4 -24.27 -13.82 -1.15
N SER A 5 -24.07 -14.60 -2.22
CA SER A 5 -22.72 -14.78 -2.80
C SER A 5 -22.36 -13.94 -4.04
N TYR A 6 -23.30 -13.17 -4.61
CA TYR A 6 -23.01 -12.39 -5.82
C TYR A 6 -22.59 -10.94 -5.56
N LEU A 7 -23.23 -10.25 -4.61
CA LEU A 7 -22.90 -8.86 -4.27
C LEU A 7 -21.52 -8.73 -3.61
N ASP A 8 -21.12 -9.71 -2.80
CA ASP A 8 -19.82 -9.74 -2.11
C ASP A 8 -18.63 -9.81 -3.09
N ARG A 9 -18.84 -10.42 -4.27
CA ARG A 9 -17.83 -10.53 -5.32
C ARG A 9 -17.67 -9.24 -6.14
N LEU A 10 -18.69 -8.39 -6.18
CA LEU A 10 -18.70 -7.17 -6.98
C LEU A 10 -18.05 -5.98 -6.24
N ASN A 11 -18.06 -6.00 -4.90
CA ASN A 11 -17.49 -4.95 -4.05
C ASN A 11 -16.00 -5.15 -3.71
N LYS A 12 -15.30 -6.07 -4.37
CA LYS A 12 -13.82 -6.02 -4.38
C LYS A 12 -13.41 -4.93 -5.35
N GLU A 13 -13.41 -3.69 -4.86
CA GLU A 13 -12.73 -2.56 -5.50
C GLU A 13 -11.41 -3.07 -6.05
N LYS A 14 -11.27 -3.07 -7.38
CA LYS A 14 -10.04 -3.50 -8.05
C LYS A 14 -8.94 -2.57 -7.55
N LYS A 15 -8.18 -3.01 -6.55
CA LYS A 15 -7.03 -2.27 -6.03
C LYS A 15 -6.18 -1.88 -7.23
N LYS A 16 -6.08 -0.57 -7.50
CA LYS A 16 -5.27 -0.03 -8.58
C LYS A 16 -3.83 -0.44 -8.28
N LYS A 17 -3.21 -1.17 -9.22
CA LYS A 17 -1.82 -1.62 -9.09
C LYS A 17 -0.92 -0.59 -9.72
N ILE A 18 0.12 -0.19 -9.00
CA ILE A 18 1.18 0.69 -9.50
C ILE A 18 2.48 -0.08 -9.37
N SER A 19 3.30 -0.07 -10.42
CA SER A 19 4.65 -0.62 -10.37
C SER A 19 5.61 0.54 -10.10
N VAL A 20 6.35 0.44 -9.00
CA VAL A 20 7.33 1.45 -8.60
C VAL A 20 8.72 0.84 -8.70
N TYR A 21 9.61 1.52 -9.42
CA TYR A 21 11.00 1.13 -9.52
C TYR A 21 11.79 1.87 -8.45
N LEU A 22 12.47 1.10 -7.59
CA LEU A 22 13.28 1.61 -6.49
C LEU A 22 14.73 1.24 -6.73
N SER A 23 15.65 2.08 -6.23
CA SER A 23 17.06 1.70 -6.20
C SER A 23 17.26 0.49 -5.28
N PRO A 24 18.27 -0.36 -5.53
CA PRO A 24 18.52 -1.56 -4.72
C PRO A 24 18.71 -1.24 -3.23
N GLU A 25 19.33 -0.11 -2.92
CA GLU A 25 19.56 0.34 -1.54
C GLU A 25 18.25 0.69 -0.83
N ILE A 26 17.37 1.45 -1.49
CA ILE A 26 16.07 1.85 -0.92
C ILE A 26 15.18 0.61 -0.73
N ALA A 27 15.18 -0.31 -1.71
CA ALA A 27 14.44 -1.56 -1.61
C ALA A 27 14.92 -2.42 -0.43
N LYS A 28 16.23 -2.42 -0.14
CA LYS A 28 16.79 -3.14 1.02
C LYS A 28 16.36 -2.51 2.34
N ARG A 29 16.40 -1.18 2.45
CA ARG A 29 15.95 -0.45 3.64
C ARG A 29 14.46 -0.65 3.92
N LEU A 30 13.61 -0.61 2.88
CA LEU A 30 12.18 -0.89 2.99
C LEU A 30 11.89 -2.32 3.46
N LYS A 31 12.69 -3.30 3.02
CA LYS A 31 12.57 -4.68 3.50
C LYS A 31 12.89 -4.81 4.99
N TYR A 32 13.97 -4.15 5.45
CA TYR A 32 14.29 -4.15 6.88
C TYR A 32 13.20 -3.47 7.69
N TYR A 33 12.74 -2.30 7.26
CA TYR A 33 11.65 -1.59 7.91
C TYR A 33 10.37 -2.44 7.98
N GLY A 34 10.02 -3.13 6.90
CA GLY A 34 8.88 -4.06 6.89
C GLY A 34 9.04 -5.21 7.87
N ALA A 35 10.25 -5.78 7.98
CA ALA A 35 10.54 -6.85 8.93
C ALA A 35 10.50 -6.39 10.39
N GLU A 36 10.95 -5.16 10.69
CA GLU A 36 10.93 -4.60 12.05
C GLU A 36 9.52 -4.28 12.54
N ASN A 37 8.62 -3.90 11.63
CA ASN A 37 7.25 -3.47 11.97
C ASN A 37 6.19 -4.54 11.70
N ASP A 38 6.61 -5.75 11.30
CA ASP A 38 5.72 -6.86 10.90
C ASP A 38 4.71 -6.47 9.80
N ILE A 39 5.15 -5.65 8.84
CA ILE A 39 4.33 -5.17 7.73
C ILE A 39 4.88 -5.62 6.38
N THR A 40 3.99 -5.73 5.39
CA THR A 40 4.38 -6.04 4.03
C THR A 40 5.07 -4.85 3.36
N LEU A 41 5.94 -5.13 2.39
CA LEU A 41 6.56 -4.11 1.53
C LEU A 41 5.54 -3.14 0.92
N SER A 42 4.39 -3.64 0.48
CA SER A 42 3.33 -2.81 -0.10
C SER A 42 2.75 -1.83 0.91
N GLN A 43 2.53 -2.26 2.16
CA GLN A 43 2.05 -1.39 3.23
C GLN A 43 3.09 -0.33 3.60
N ALA A 44 4.36 -0.71 3.71
CA ALA A 44 5.45 0.23 3.99
C ALA A 44 5.54 1.34 2.92
N VAL A 45 5.37 0.99 1.64
CA VAL A 45 5.33 1.96 0.54
C VAL A 45 4.07 2.84 0.61
N GLU A 46 2.92 2.27 0.95
CA GLU A 46 1.67 3.01 1.10
C GLU A 46 1.74 4.03 2.24
N GLU A 47 2.33 3.68 3.38
CA GLU A 47 2.56 4.60 4.50
C GLU A 47 3.52 5.72 4.13
N ALA A 48 4.63 5.39 3.46
CA ALA A 48 5.58 6.41 2.98
C ALA A 48 4.92 7.42 2.03
N LEU A 49 4.03 6.94 1.14
CA LEU A 49 3.26 7.81 0.24
C LEU A 49 2.23 8.65 1.00
N LYS A 50 1.51 8.07 1.97
CA LYS A 50 0.56 8.82 2.81
C LYS A 50 1.25 9.96 3.55
N LEU A 51 2.38 9.68 4.20
CA LEU A 51 3.18 10.69 4.90
C LEU A 51 3.67 11.81 3.97
N LEU A 52 4.02 11.47 2.73
CA LEU A 52 4.42 12.45 1.72
C LEU A 52 3.24 13.36 1.36
N PHE A 53 2.08 12.78 1.06
CA PHE A 53 0.87 13.53 0.68
C PHE A 53 0.33 14.38 1.85
N GLU A 54 0.32 13.86 3.08
CA GLU A 54 -0.08 14.62 4.28
C GLU A 54 0.85 15.81 4.55
N LYS A 55 2.15 15.68 4.26
CA LYS A 55 3.09 16.81 4.33
C LYS A 55 2.84 17.83 3.23
N SER A 56 2.47 17.38 2.03
CA SER A 56 2.18 18.28 0.90
C SER A 56 0.86 19.03 1.07
N ASP A 57 -0.15 18.44 1.70
CA ASP A 57 -1.45 19.07 1.96
C ASP A 57 -1.33 20.24 2.96
N LYS A 58 -0.38 20.19 3.89
CA LYS A 58 -0.07 21.29 4.82
C LYS A 58 0.60 22.51 4.17
N THR A 59 0.82 22.51 2.87
CA THR A 59 1.49 23.59 2.12
C THR A 59 0.59 24.31 1.10
N LEU A 60 -0.72 24.05 1.10
CA LEU A 60 -1.75 24.80 0.36
C LEU A 60 -2.61 25.64 1.31
#